data_AF-A0A8K2A893-F1
#
_entry.id   AF-A0A8K2A893-F1
#
_cell.length_a   1.000
_cell.length_b   1.000
_cell.length_c   1.000
_cell.angle_alpha   90.00
_cell.angle_beta   90.00
_cell.angle_gamma   90.00
#
_symmetry.space_group_name_H-M   'P 1'
#
loop_
_entity.id
_entity.type
_entity.pdbx_description
1 polymer ?
#
loop_
_entity_poly.entity_id
_entity_poly.type
_entity_poly.pdbx_seq_one_letter_code
_entity_poly.pdbx_strand_id
1 'polypeptide(L)' 'MPRLVIVKSAPSKPTYLFTTLPTDETAPALLQFGHLYLNSTTGNIPWKQFPTVLQSANVAKIPAV' A
#
# COMPACT_ATOMS: atom_id res chain seq x y z
N MET A 1 18.02 -2.33 10.71
CA MET A 1 16.71 -2.79 10.20
C MET A 1 15.98 -1.58 9.63
N PRO A 2 15.90 -1.39 8.30
CA PRO A 2 15.27 -0.21 7.73
C PRO A 2 13.78 -0.19 8.11
N ARG A 3 13.33 0.92 8.72
CA ARG A 3 11.94 1.15 9.13
C ARG A 3 11.35 2.25 8.25
N LEU A 4 11.13 1.94 6.97
CA LEU A 4 10.41 2.84 6.08
C LEU A 4 8.91 2.68 6.34
N VAL A 5 8.26 3.80 6.61
CA VAL A 5 6.82 3.90 6.86
C VAL A 5 6.24 4.74 5.74
N ILE A 6 5.28 4.18 5.00
CA ILE A 6 4.69 4.86 3.85
C ILE A 6 3.17 4.83 3.98
N VAL A 7 2.59 6.02 3.80
CA VAL A 7 1.16 6.28 3.93
C VAL A 7 0.59 6.65 2.57
N LYS A 8 -0.47 5.98 2.15
CA LYS A 8 -1.28 6.38 0.99
C LYS A 8 -2.68 6.72 1.47
N SER A 9 -3.13 7.94 1.19
CA SER A 9 -4.45 8.43 1.55
C SER A 9 -5.06 9.22 0.40
N ALA A 10 -6.39 9.23 0.32
CA ALA A 10 -7.17 10.04 -0.61
C ALA A 10 -8.58 10.24 -0.05
N PRO A 11 -9.30 11.32 -0.43
CA PRO A 11 -10.66 11.55 0.04
C PRO A 11 -11.56 10.33 -0.20
N SER A 12 -12.37 9.99 0.80
CA SER A 12 -13.35 8.89 0.76
C SER A 12 -12.76 7.50 0.47
N LYS A 13 -11.45 7.31 0.64
CA LYS A 13 -10.75 6.03 0.44
C LYS A 13 -9.96 5.63 1.69
N PRO A 14 -9.82 4.32 1.97
CA PRO A 14 -9.09 3.84 3.13
C PRO A 14 -7.60 4.20 3.03
N THR A 15 -7.01 4.54 4.16
CA THR A 15 -5.59 4.85 4.25
C THR A 15 -4.79 3.56 4.42
N TYR A 16 -3.77 3.35 3.57
CA TYR A 16 -2.85 2.22 3.68
C TYR A 16 -1.54 2.67 4.31
N LEU A 17 -1.13 1.95 5.35
CA LEU A 17 0.11 2.14 6.08
C LEU A 17 0.97 0.88 5.90
N PHE A 18 2.07 1.00 5.18
CA PHE A 18 3.05 -0.08 5.03
C PHE A 18 4.20 0.10 6.02
N THR A 19 4.53 -0.98 6.72
CA THR A 19 5.66 -1.05 7.65
C THR A 19 6.56 -2.24 7.28
N THR A 20 7.81 -2.20 7.77
CA THR A 20 8.81 -3.27 7.54
C THR A 20 8.99 -3.65 6.07
N LEU A 21 9.11 -2.64 5.21
CA LEU A 21 9.31 -2.83 3.79
C LEU A 21 10.70 -3.43 3.50
N PRO A 22 10.82 -4.43 2.61
CA PRO A 22 12.12 -4.90 2.14
C PRO A 22 12.87 -3.77 1.41
N THR A 23 14.20 -3.74 1.49
CA THR A 23 14.98 -2.63 0.90
C THR A 23 15.04 -2.68 -0.62
N ASP A 24 15.01 -3.88 -1.19
CA ASP A 24 15.04 -4.08 -2.64
C ASP A 24 13.63 -4.14 -3.22
N GLU A 25 13.45 -3.55 -4.41
CA GLU A 25 12.21 -3.57 -5.21
C GLU A 25 10.95 -2.96 -4.57
N THR A 26 11.05 -2.38 -3.37
CA THR A 26 9.92 -1.72 -2.70
C THR A 26 9.41 -0.48 -3.45
N ALA A 27 10.31 0.35 -3.98
CA ALA A 27 9.92 1.56 -4.69
C ALA A 27 8.99 1.29 -5.91
N PRO A 28 9.36 0.42 -6.87
CA PRO A 28 8.47 0.10 -7.98
C PRO A 28 7.17 -0.59 -7.53
N ALA A 29 7.22 -1.45 -6.51
CA ALA A 29 6.04 -2.09 -5.97
C ALA A 29 5.04 -1.08 -5.36
N LEU A 30 5.54 -0.08 -4.62
CA LEU A 30 4.68 0.98 -4.05
C LEU A 30 4.09 1.89 -5.13
N LEU A 31 4.82 2.16 -6.21
CA LEU A 31 4.29 2.89 -7.36
C LEU A 31 3.18 2.09 -8.04
N GLN A 32 3.38 0.80 -8.28
CA GLN A 32 2.35 -0.09 -8.82
C GLN A 32 1.11 -0.13 -7.92
N PHE A 33 1.29 -0.30 -6.61
CA PHE A 33 0.19 -0.23 -5.65
C PHE A 33 -0.52 1.12 -5.67
N GLY A 34 0.25 2.21 -5.74
CA GLY A 34 -0.27 3.57 -5.86
C GLY A 34 -1.17 3.75 -7.08
N HIS A 35 -0.79 3.19 -8.25
CA HIS A 35 -1.64 3.21 -9.44
C HIS A 35 -2.94 2.42 -9.25
N LEU A 36 -2.89 1.22 -8.67
CA LEU A 36 -4.10 0.45 -8.35
C LEU A 36 -5.03 1.23 -7.43
N TYR A 37 -4.48 1.83 -6.37
CA TYR A 37 -5.21 2.62 -5.38
C TYR A 37 -5.88 3.86 -5.99
N LEU A 38 -5.17 4.59 -6.86
CA LEU A 38 -5.70 5.77 -7.52
C LEU A 38 -6.81 5.41 -8.52
N ASN A 39 -6.63 4.34 -9.29
CA ASN A 39 -7.59 3.88 -10.30
C ASN A 39 -8.82 3.16 -9.71
N SER A 40 -8.75 2.69 -8.47
CA SER A 40 -9.91 2.11 -7.78
C SER A 40 -10.86 3.21 -7.30
N THR A 41 -12.15 3.11 -7.60
CA THR A 41 -13.16 4.07 -7.10
C THR A 41 -13.25 4.09 -5.57
N THR A 42 -13.12 2.92 -4.92
CA THR A 42 -13.25 2.79 -3.46
C THR A 42 -11.92 2.83 -2.72
N GLY A 43 -10.80 2.72 -3.44
CA GLY A 43 -9.48 2.52 -2.84
C GLY A 43 -9.32 1.16 -2.14
N ASN A 44 -10.34 0.30 -2.10
CA ASN A 44 -10.23 -1.04 -1.55
C ASN A 44 -9.51 -1.95 -2.54
N ILE A 45 -8.21 -2.15 -2.32
CA ILE A 45 -7.42 -3.07 -3.12
C ILE A 45 -7.48 -4.47 -2.49
N PRO A 46 -7.95 -5.50 -3.21
CA PRO A 46 -7.90 -6.88 -2.74
C PRO A 46 -6.46 -7.33 -2.52
N TRP A 47 -6.21 -8.07 -1.43
CA TRP A 47 -4.87 -8.57 -1.09
C TRP A 47 -4.18 -9.30 -2.24
N LYS A 48 -4.92 -10.11 -3.01
CA LYS A 48 -4.40 -10.85 -4.17
C LYS A 48 -3.87 -9.96 -5.30
N GLN A 49 -4.26 -8.68 -5.33
CA GLN A 49 -3.81 -7.70 -6.32
C GLN A 49 -2.62 -6.87 -5.81
N PHE A 50 -2.19 -7.07 -4.56
CA PHE A 50 -0.99 -6.41 -4.06
C PHE A 50 0.22 -6.95 -4.84
N PRO A 51 1.17 -6.09 -5.21
CA PRO A 51 2.47 -6.53 -5.69
C PRO A 51 3.09 -7.52 -4.71
N THR A 52 3.71 -8.60 -5.21
CA THR A 52 4.24 -9.71 -4.41
C THR A 52 5.16 -9.25 -3.27
N VAL A 53 6.02 -8.27 -3.55
CA VAL A 53 6.95 -7.68 -2.57
C VAL A 53 6.23 -7.01 -1.39
N LEU A 54 5.02 -6.49 -1.62
CA LEU A 54 4.20 -5.87 -0.56
C LEU A 54 3.31 -6.87 0.16
N GLN A 55 3.15 -8.09 -0.34
CA GLN A 55 2.40 -9.14 0.36
C GLN A 55 3.15 -9.69 1.59
N SER A 56 4.47 -9.55 1.63
CA SER A 56 5.27 -9.87 2.82
C SER A 56 5.41 -8.69 3.79
N ALA A 57 4.98 -7.48 3.38
CA ALA A 57 5.04 -6.30 4.22
C ALA A 57 3.91 -6.30 5.25
N ASN A 58 4.18 -5.77 6.44
CA ASN A 58 3.14 -5.60 7.44
C ASN A 58 2.33 -4.34 7.11
N VAL A 59 1.05 -4.52 6.78
CA VAL A 59 0.16 -3.46 6.31
C VAL A 59 -1.01 -3.26 7.26
N ALA A 60 -1.29 -2.01 7.60
CA ALA A 60 -2.56 -1.62 8.22
C ALA A 60 -3.41 -0.87 7.19
N LYS A 61 -4.71 -1.18 7.18
CA LYS A 61 -5.72 -0.48 6.37
C LYS A 61 -6.69 0.20 7.32
N ILE A 62 -6.69 1.53 7.29
CA ILE A 62 -7.53 2.36 8.14
C ILE A 62 -8.73 2.81 7.29
N PRO A 63 -9.98 2.52 7.70
CA PRO A 63 -11.17 2.97 6.96
C PRO A 63 -11.18 4.49 6.75
N ALA A 64 -11.79 4.94 5.64
CA ALA A 64 -12.08 6.35 5.47
C ALA A 64 -13.09 6.80 6.55
N VAL A 65 -12.90 8.02 7.07
CA VAL A 65 -13.89 8.71 7.92
C VAL A 65 -14.94 9.40 7.06
#